data_AF-A0A7X3C2S8-F1
#
_entry.id   AF-A0A7X3C2S8-F1
#
_cell.length_a   1.000
_cell.length_b   1.000
_cell.length_c   1.000
_cell.angle_alpha   90.00
_cell.angle_beta   90.00
_cell.angle_gamma   90.00
#
_symmetry.space_group_name_H-M   'P 1'
#
loop_
_entity.id
_entity.type
_entity.pdbx_description
1 polymer ?
#
loop_
_entity_poly.entity_id
_entity_poly.type
_entity_poly.pdbx_seq_one_letter_code
_entity_poly.pdbx_strand_id
1 'polypeptide(L)'
;MNNKLFRGTLAVAVGLTMLGGSAVPANAASWHKGTPTDVRGWWHTKAKKSHDYGSKYHYYYEYFHITKYRITDTYIQSDSYPVTYLKYRKAKDFPRYYTIRGRVKGMEGKFSYDFQRISSKHMTLWSKTGPTLGTALYKFSGKISKHVYYPYP
;
A
#
# COMPACT_ATOMS: atom_id res chain seq x y z
N MET A 1 6.87 40.34 -61.16
CA MET A 1 7.01 38.87 -61.10
C MET A 1 8.43 38.51 -61.51
N ASN A 2 9.21 37.89 -60.61
CA ASN A 2 10.22 36.85 -60.91
C ASN A 2 10.90 36.44 -59.59
N ASN A 3 10.59 35.20 -59.20
CA ASN A 3 10.92 34.56 -57.93
C ASN A 3 12.37 34.11 -57.90
N LYS A 4 13.08 34.44 -56.81
CA LYS A 4 14.38 33.85 -56.51
C LYS A 4 14.15 32.46 -55.90
N LEU A 5 14.68 31.44 -56.59
CA LEU A 5 14.71 30.05 -56.17
C LEU A 5 15.32 29.90 -54.76
N PHE A 6 14.52 29.41 -53.82
CA PHE A 6 15.03 28.82 -52.59
C PHE A 6 15.52 27.40 -52.88
N ARG A 7 16.74 27.15 -52.42
CA ARG A 7 17.56 25.96 -52.66
C ARG A 7 16.92 24.72 -52.03
N GLY A 8 16.70 23.69 -52.85
CA GLY A 8 16.36 22.35 -52.40
C GLY A 8 17.57 21.68 -51.74
N THR A 9 17.36 21.10 -50.57
CA THR A 9 18.35 20.26 -49.88
C THR A 9 17.79 18.85 -49.77
N LEU A 10 18.27 18.03 -50.71
CA LEU A 10 18.73 16.65 -50.57
C LEU A 10 17.86 15.66 -49.78
N ALA A 11 17.12 14.84 -50.54
CA ALA A 11 16.67 13.53 -50.10
C ALA A 11 17.88 12.58 -50.01
N VAL A 12 18.06 11.92 -48.85
CA VAL A 12 18.82 10.67 -48.73
C VAL A 12 17.87 9.63 -48.16
N ALA A 13 17.39 8.75 -49.03
CA ALA A 13 16.78 7.49 -48.66
C ALA A 13 17.79 6.36 -48.94
N VAL A 14 17.50 5.19 -48.36
CA VAL A 14 18.24 3.92 -48.37
C VAL A 14 19.33 3.87 -47.28
N GLY A 15 19.23 3.14 -46.17
CA GLY A 15 18.46 1.93 -45.85
C GLY A 15 19.45 0.78 -45.62
N LEU A 16 19.61 0.31 -44.38
CA LEU A 16 20.20 -1.01 -44.12
C LEU A 16 19.79 -1.57 -42.74
N THR A 17 18.88 -2.55 -42.81
CA THR A 17 18.88 -3.83 -42.06
C THR A 17 18.99 -3.83 -40.53
N MET A 18 17.86 -4.18 -39.91
CA MET A 18 17.72 -5.36 -39.06
C MET A 18 18.92 -5.74 -38.17
N LEU A 19 18.95 -5.17 -36.97
CA LEU A 19 19.38 -5.83 -35.74
C LEU A 19 18.19 -5.70 -34.79
N GLY A 20 17.32 -6.69 -34.59
CA GLY A 20 17.70 -8.03 -34.21
C GLY A 20 18.28 -8.04 -32.80
N GLY A 21 17.55 -7.48 -31.81
CA GLY A 21 18.08 -7.38 -30.45
C GLY A 21 17.08 -6.84 -29.44
N SER A 22 16.07 -7.66 -29.15
CA SER A 22 15.21 -7.59 -27.95
C SER A 22 14.63 -6.22 -27.61
N ALA A 23 13.36 -6.02 -27.92
CA ALA A 23 12.53 -5.10 -27.15
C ALA A 23 12.79 -5.41 -25.66
N VAL A 24 13.49 -4.52 -24.97
CA VAL A 24 13.68 -4.61 -23.52
C VAL A 24 12.26 -4.69 -22.98
N PRO A 25 11.84 -5.79 -22.31
CA PRO A 25 10.53 -5.79 -21.71
C PRO A 25 10.57 -4.68 -20.68
N ALA A 26 9.84 -3.59 -20.96
CA ALA A 26 9.43 -2.66 -19.94
C ALA A 26 8.72 -3.52 -18.90
N ASN A 27 9.44 -3.86 -17.82
CA ASN A 27 8.93 -4.70 -16.76
C ASN A 27 7.88 -3.88 -16.01
N ALA A 28 6.69 -3.76 -16.62
CA ALA A 28 5.55 -3.13 -16.00
C ALA A 28 5.32 -3.88 -14.69
N ALA A 29 5.43 -3.17 -13.57
CA ALA A 29 5.20 -3.74 -12.25
C ALA A 29 3.80 -4.37 -12.23
N SER A 30 3.75 -5.70 -12.31
CA SER A 30 2.50 -6.43 -12.44
C SER A 30 1.75 -6.39 -11.11
N TRP A 31 0.47 -6.07 -11.20
CA TRP A 31 -0.41 -6.13 -10.05
C TRP A 31 -0.95 -7.55 -9.91
N HIS A 32 -0.78 -8.12 -8.73
CA HIS A 32 -1.28 -9.44 -8.38
C HIS A 32 -2.55 -9.32 -7.55
N LYS A 33 -3.47 -10.27 -7.73
CA LYS A 33 -4.73 -10.32 -6.96
C LYS A 33 -4.46 -10.67 -5.49
N GLY A 34 -5.07 -9.92 -4.58
CA GLY A 34 -5.05 -10.14 -3.13
C GLY A 34 -3.96 -9.38 -2.40
N THR A 35 -3.40 -10.01 -1.36
CA THR A 35 -2.27 -9.51 -0.56
C THR A 35 -1.10 -10.49 -0.62
N PRO A 36 0.15 -10.04 -0.49
CA PRO A 36 1.31 -10.93 -0.42
C PRO A 36 1.28 -11.74 0.88
N THR A 37 1.79 -12.97 0.87
CA THR A 37 1.80 -13.86 2.06
C THR A 37 2.53 -13.25 3.24
N ASP A 38 3.62 -12.52 2.98
CA ASP A 38 4.52 -11.99 4.01
C ASP A 38 3.88 -10.96 4.95
N VAL A 39 2.85 -10.27 4.47
CA VAL A 39 2.13 -9.23 5.22
C VAL A 39 0.86 -9.77 5.90
N ARG A 40 0.44 -10.99 5.58
CA ARG A 40 -0.79 -11.57 6.13
C ARG A 40 -0.63 -11.89 7.61
N GLY A 41 -1.73 -11.77 8.33
CA GLY A 41 -1.83 -12.04 9.75
C GLY A 41 -2.44 -10.88 10.53
N TRP A 42 -2.25 -10.96 11.83
CA TRP A 42 -2.75 -10.00 12.80
C TRP A 42 -1.62 -9.08 13.25
N TRP A 43 -1.88 -7.77 13.19
CA TRP A 43 -0.92 -6.71 13.49
C TRP A 43 -1.53 -5.67 14.41
N HIS A 44 -0.73 -5.02 15.24
CA HIS A 44 -1.17 -3.86 16.01
C HIS A 44 -0.10 -2.78 16.07
N THR A 45 -0.51 -1.55 16.34
CA THR A 45 0.40 -0.45 16.71
C THR A 45 0.73 -0.50 18.19
N LYS A 46 1.73 0.27 18.64
CA LYS A 46 1.90 0.48 20.09
C LYS A 46 0.68 1.20 20.65
N ALA A 47 0.30 0.85 21.87
CA ALA A 47 -0.72 1.59 22.60
C ALA A 47 -0.29 3.05 22.79
N LYS A 48 -1.21 3.96 22.47
CA LYS A 48 -1.09 5.40 22.67
C LYS A 48 -2.02 5.80 23.81
N LYS A 49 -1.63 6.83 24.55
CA LYS A 49 -2.44 7.43 25.61
C LYS A 49 -3.08 8.69 25.04
N SER A 50 -4.41 8.80 25.11
CA SER A 50 -5.15 10.02 24.75
C SER A 50 -5.81 10.60 25.99
N HIS A 51 -6.12 11.90 25.90
CA HIS A 51 -6.93 12.62 26.85
C HIS A 51 -7.78 13.63 26.10
N ASP A 52 -9.08 13.44 26.15
CA ASP A 52 -10.03 14.44 25.67
C ASP A 52 -10.38 15.37 26.83
N TYR A 53 -10.59 16.65 26.56
CA TYR A 53 -10.82 17.67 27.58
C TYR A 53 -11.98 17.27 28.51
N GLY A 54 -11.69 17.08 29.80
CA GLY A 54 -12.67 16.65 30.82
C GLY A 54 -12.87 15.13 30.98
N SER A 55 -12.12 14.29 30.25
CA SER A 55 -12.20 12.82 30.34
C SER A 55 -11.03 12.19 31.13
N LYS A 56 -11.18 10.98 31.64
CA LYS A 56 -10.03 10.20 32.13
C LYS A 56 -9.13 9.82 30.95
N TYR A 57 -7.83 9.70 31.20
CA TYR A 57 -6.91 9.15 30.20
C TYR A 57 -7.37 7.76 29.73
N HIS A 58 -7.31 7.53 28.43
CA HIS A 58 -7.60 6.22 27.85
C HIS A 58 -6.45 5.76 26.95
N TYR A 59 -6.30 4.44 26.84
CA TYR A 59 -5.30 3.82 25.99
C TYR A 59 -5.99 3.26 24.74
N TYR A 60 -5.42 3.55 23.58
CA TYR A 60 -5.92 3.04 22.31
C TYR A 60 -4.78 2.51 21.46
N TYR A 61 -5.06 1.53 20.63
CA TYR A 61 -4.17 1.06 19.57
C TYR A 61 -4.99 0.70 18.34
N GLU A 62 -4.34 0.74 17.19
CA GLU A 62 -4.89 0.26 15.93
C GLU A 62 -4.54 -1.20 15.77
N TYR A 63 -5.46 -1.99 15.21
CA TYR A 63 -5.17 -3.35 14.82
C TYR A 63 -5.57 -3.62 13.38
N PHE A 64 -4.83 -4.53 12.76
CA PHE A 64 -5.03 -4.95 11.39
C PHE A 64 -5.19 -6.46 11.34
N HIS A 65 -6.19 -6.92 10.60
CA HIS A 65 -6.29 -8.30 10.16
C HIS A 65 -6.15 -8.36 8.65
N ILE A 66 -4.99 -8.81 8.19
CA ILE A 66 -4.65 -8.88 6.78
C ILE A 66 -4.77 -10.33 6.31
N THR A 67 -5.78 -10.59 5.48
CA THR A 67 -5.99 -11.87 4.80
C THR A 67 -5.68 -11.73 3.31
N LYS A 68 -5.83 -12.80 2.53
CA LYS A 68 -5.62 -12.76 1.07
C LYS A 68 -6.54 -11.74 0.37
N TYR A 69 -7.78 -11.56 0.82
CA TYR A 69 -8.80 -10.77 0.10
C TYR A 69 -9.45 -9.67 0.95
N ARG A 70 -9.04 -9.53 2.20
CA ARG A 70 -9.60 -8.57 3.14
C ARG A 70 -8.52 -7.99 4.05
N ILE A 71 -8.52 -6.67 4.20
CA ILE A 71 -7.81 -5.95 5.26
C ILE A 71 -8.87 -5.34 6.16
N THR A 72 -8.90 -5.75 7.42
CA THR A 72 -9.64 -5.06 8.47
C THR A 72 -8.65 -4.16 9.17
N ASP A 73 -9.00 -2.89 9.32
CA ASP A 73 -8.24 -1.86 10.03
C ASP A 73 -9.23 -1.10 10.91
N THR A 74 -8.92 -0.95 12.19
CA THR A 74 -9.72 -0.17 13.12
C THR A 74 -8.93 0.06 14.42
N TYR A 75 -9.38 1.05 15.18
CA TYR A 75 -9.01 1.21 16.57
C TYR A 75 -9.68 0.13 17.42
N ILE A 76 -9.04 -0.22 18.54
CA ILE A 76 -9.73 -1.00 19.56
C ILE A 76 -11.04 -0.27 19.96
N GLN A 77 -12.11 -1.04 20.15
CA GLN A 77 -13.46 -0.54 20.51
C GLN A 77 -14.16 0.32 19.45
N SER A 78 -13.67 0.33 18.20
CA SER A 78 -14.34 1.00 17.08
C SER A 78 -14.91 -0.01 16.08
N ASP A 79 -15.80 0.47 15.21
CA ASP A 79 -16.26 -0.28 14.06
C ASP A 79 -15.17 -0.34 12.99
N SER A 80 -15.18 -1.40 12.19
CA SER A 80 -14.24 -1.57 11.08
C SER A 80 -14.95 -1.71 9.77
N TYR A 81 -14.50 -0.94 8.79
CA TYR A 81 -14.90 -1.06 7.39
C TYR A 81 -13.82 -1.82 6.64
N PRO A 82 -14.04 -3.12 6.34
CA PRO A 82 -13.00 -3.91 5.70
C PRO A 82 -12.72 -3.44 4.27
N VAL A 83 -11.45 -3.42 3.90
CA VAL A 83 -11.00 -3.18 2.53
C VAL A 83 -10.99 -4.51 1.77
N THR A 84 -11.65 -4.55 0.62
CA THR A 84 -11.77 -5.70 -0.28
C THR A 84 -11.29 -5.37 -1.69
N TYR A 85 -11.47 -6.30 -2.65
CA TYR A 85 -10.96 -6.19 -4.03
C TYR A 85 -9.46 -5.86 -4.09
N LEU A 86 -8.72 -6.51 -3.21
CA LEU A 86 -7.31 -6.23 -3.01
C LEU A 86 -6.48 -6.63 -4.22
N LYS A 87 -5.50 -5.79 -4.53
CA LYS A 87 -4.41 -6.09 -5.45
C LYS A 87 -3.12 -5.53 -4.89
N TYR A 88 -2.01 -6.20 -5.13
CA TYR A 88 -0.71 -5.77 -4.65
C TYR A 88 0.32 -5.75 -5.77
N ARG A 89 1.37 -4.94 -5.58
CA ARG A 89 2.61 -5.02 -6.35
C ARG A 89 3.77 -5.02 -5.38
N LYS A 90 4.85 -5.71 -5.75
CA LYS A 90 6.12 -5.67 -5.02
C LYS A 90 7.02 -4.62 -5.68
N ALA A 91 7.74 -3.82 -4.89
CA ALA A 91 8.77 -2.95 -5.44
C ALA A 91 9.93 -3.80 -5.96
N LYS A 92 10.46 -3.46 -7.14
CA LYS A 92 11.56 -4.20 -7.77
C LYS A 92 12.85 -4.05 -6.95
N ASP A 93 13.16 -2.82 -6.55
CA ASP A 93 14.44 -2.45 -5.92
C ASP A 93 14.43 -2.60 -4.39
N PHE A 94 13.25 -2.78 -3.80
CA PHE A 94 13.07 -2.90 -2.34
C PHE A 94 12.42 -4.25 -2.02
N PRO A 95 13.21 -5.32 -1.80
CA PRO A 95 12.66 -6.60 -1.44
C PRO A 95 11.86 -6.46 -0.15
N ARG A 96 10.65 -7.02 -0.18
CA ARG A 96 9.64 -6.95 0.91
C ARG A 96 8.95 -5.59 1.12
N TYR A 97 9.07 -4.69 0.15
CA TYR A 97 8.19 -3.54 0.04
C TYR A 97 7.01 -3.86 -0.90
N TYR A 98 5.80 -3.57 -0.44
CA TYR A 98 4.57 -3.92 -1.13
C TYR A 98 3.59 -2.74 -1.12
N THR A 99 3.10 -2.34 -2.29
CA THR A 99 1.91 -1.48 -2.37
C THR A 99 0.68 -2.36 -2.50
N ILE A 100 -0.31 -2.16 -1.63
CA ILE A 100 -1.62 -2.84 -1.68
C ILE A 100 -2.69 -1.79 -1.92
N ARG A 101 -3.57 -2.06 -2.88
CA ARG A 101 -4.73 -1.22 -3.20
C ARG A 101 -6.02 -2.02 -3.09
N GLY A 102 -7.10 -1.33 -2.76
CA GLY A 102 -8.43 -1.95 -2.65
C GLY A 102 -9.56 -0.94 -2.67
N ARG A 103 -10.73 -1.41 -2.26
CA ARG A 103 -11.94 -0.61 -2.04
C ARG A 103 -12.45 -0.82 -0.63
N VAL A 104 -12.89 0.23 0.03
CA VAL A 104 -13.52 0.13 1.34
C VAL A 104 -14.94 -0.42 1.14
N LYS A 105 -15.31 -1.48 1.86
CA LYS A 105 -16.65 -2.07 1.75
C LYS A 105 -17.68 -1.09 2.30
N GLY A 106 -18.69 -0.75 1.49
CA GLY A 106 -19.80 0.14 1.90
C GLY A 106 -19.49 1.63 1.79
N MET A 107 -18.34 2.03 1.24
CA MET A 107 -17.99 3.42 1.00
C MET A 107 -17.43 3.61 -0.41
N GLU A 108 -17.72 4.75 -1.04
CA GLU A 108 -17.04 5.16 -2.28
C GLU A 108 -15.62 5.62 -1.94
N GLY A 109 -14.68 4.69 -1.93
CA GLY A 109 -13.29 5.00 -1.59
C GLY A 109 -12.30 4.02 -2.18
N LYS A 110 -11.27 4.55 -2.85
CA LYS A 110 -10.07 3.79 -3.19
C LYS A 110 -9.12 3.82 -2.00
N PHE A 111 -8.63 2.66 -1.65
CA PHE A 111 -7.73 2.46 -0.52
C PHE A 111 -6.31 2.13 -1.03
N SER A 112 -5.26 2.66 -0.38
CA SER A 112 -3.85 2.32 -0.70
C SER A 112 -2.97 2.32 0.54
N TYR A 113 -2.36 1.17 0.85
CA TYR A 113 -1.31 1.01 1.86
C TYR A 113 0.00 0.64 1.19
N ASP A 114 1.09 1.19 1.69
CA ASP A 114 2.44 0.72 1.41
C ASP A 114 2.97 0.02 2.67
N PHE A 115 3.47 -1.20 2.52
CA PHE A 115 4.00 -2.02 3.60
C PHE A 115 5.46 -2.35 3.33
N GLN A 116 6.32 -2.18 4.33
CA GLN A 116 7.68 -2.69 4.32
C GLN A 116 7.86 -3.72 5.42
N ARG A 117 8.15 -4.95 5.03
CA ARG A 117 8.40 -6.02 5.99
C ARG A 117 9.83 -5.92 6.53
N ILE A 118 9.95 -5.72 7.85
CA ILE A 118 11.26 -5.66 8.51
C ILE A 118 11.70 -7.06 8.96
N SER A 119 10.84 -7.79 9.65
CA SER A 119 11.07 -9.18 10.10
C SER A 119 9.77 -9.97 10.09
N SER A 120 9.74 -11.22 10.56
CA SER A 120 8.49 -11.99 10.71
C SER A 120 7.53 -11.41 11.76
N LYS A 121 8.02 -10.55 12.67
CA LYS A 121 7.24 -9.95 13.77
C LYS A 121 7.06 -8.44 13.65
N HIS A 122 7.74 -7.79 12.71
CA HIS A 122 7.72 -6.33 12.56
C HIS A 122 7.48 -5.90 11.11
N MET A 123 6.69 -4.84 10.93
CA MET A 123 6.37 -4.25 9.64
C MET A 123 6.20 -2.75 9.81
N THR A 124 6.49 -1.98 8.76
CA THR A 124 6.15 -0.55 8.72
C THR A 124 5.05 -0.35 7.71
N LEU A 125 4.07 0.48 8.07
CA LEU A 125 2.91 0.84 7.28
C LEU A 125 2.94 2.32 6.93
N TRP A 126 2.72 2.65 5.66
CA TRP A 126 2.44 4.00 5.21
C TRP A 126 1.07 4.04 4.55
N SER A 127 0.19 4.88 5.08
CA SER A 127 -1.09 5.19 4.46
C SER A 127 -0.93 6.35 3.50
N LYS A 128 -1.57 6.27 2.33
CA LYS A 128 -1.69 7.45 1.44
C LYS A 128 -2.83 8.38 1.84
N THR A 129 -3.59 8.05 2.89
CA THR A 129 -4.77 8.80 3.36
C THR A 129 -4.62 9.38 4.77
N GLY A 130 -3.41 9.36 5.36
CA GLY A 130 -3.15 9.84 6.73
C GLY A 130 -1.66 10.18 6.97
N PRO A 131 -1.27 10.70 8.16
CA PRO A 131 0.01 11.35 8.36
C PRO A 131 1.20 10.48 7.97
N THR A 132 2.11 11.13 7.25
CA THR A 132 3.15 10.60 6.34
C THR A 132 4.32 9.87 7.01
N LEU A 133 4.26 9.64 8.32
CA LEU A 133 5.30 8.92 9.07
C LEU A 133 4.97 7.44 9.14
N GLY A 134 5.95 6.59 8.81
CA GLY A 134 5.79 5.15 8.81
C GLY A 134 5.34 4.64 10.18
N THR A 135 4.20 3.97 10.21
CA THR A 135 3.63 3.40 11.43
C THR A 135 4.19 2.00 11.65
N ALA A 136 4.83 1.80 12.81
CA ALA A 136 5.33 0.49 13.18
C ALA A 136 4.18 -0.45 13.60
N LEU A 137 4.20 -1.65 13.03
CA LEU A 137 3.24 -2.72 13.26
C LEU A 137 3.95 -3.95 13.84
N TYR A 138 3.33 -4.52 14.87
CA TYR A 138 3.81 -5.67 15.62
C TYR A 138 2.89 -6.85 15.40
N LYS A 139 3.47 -8.01 15.06
CA LYS A 139 2.68 -9.23 14.85
C LYS A 139 2.20 -9.73 16.20
N PHE A 140 0.95 -10.17 16.25
CA PHE A 140 0.44 -10.87 17.41
C PHE A 140 -0.34 -12.12 17.00
N SER A 141 -0.42 -13.08 17.91
CA SER A 141 -1.16 -14.32 17.77
C SER A 141 -2.23 -14.36 18.85
N GLY A 142 -3.45 -13.97 18.49
CA GLY A 142 -4.60 -13.96 19.39
C GLY A 142 -5.83 -13.42 18.69
N LYS A 143 -7.02 -13.74 19.20
CA LYS A 143 -8.24 -13.00 18.83
C LYS A 143 -8.22 -11.71 19.66
N ILE A 144 -8.27 -10.55 19.02
CA ILE A 144 -8.59 -9.31 19.73
C ILE A 144 -10.03 -9.46 20.19
N SER A 145 -10.22 -9.67 21.49
CA SER A 145 -11.55 -9.60 22.07
C SER A 145 -11.94 -8.13 22.11
N LYS A 146 -13.08 -7.82 21.48
CA LYS A 146 -13.72 -6.50 21.61
C LYS A 146 -14.09 -6.15 23.07
N HIS A 147 -14.08 -7.15 23.96
CA HIS A 147 -14.48 -7.03 25.36
C HIS A 147 -13.30 -6.87 26.36
N VAL A 148 -12.02 -7.00 25.95
CA VAL A 148 -10.91 -7.19 26.92
C VAL A 148 -10.04 -5.94 27.15
N TYR A 149 -10.57 -4.74 26.88
CA TYR A 149 -9.91 -3.51 27.34
C TYR A 149 -10.92 -2.49 27.87
N TYR A 150 -11.77 -2.91 28.80
CA TYR A 150 -12.19 -2.01 29.87
C TYR A 150 -11.19 -2.15 31.04
N PRO A 151 -10.16 -1.30 31.15
CA PRO A 151 -9.64 -0.92 32.44
C PRO A 151 -10.20 0.47 32.74
N TYR A 152 -11.51 0.59 32.92
CA TYR A 152 -12.02 1.68 33.74
C TYR A 152 -12.02 1.14 35.17
N PRO A 153 -11.24 1.72 36.10
CA PRO A 153 -11.53 1.56 37.53
C PRO A 153 -12.87 2.20 37.86
#